data_AF-A0A2H0R6G1-F1
#
_entry.id   AF-A0A2H0R6G1-F1
#
_cell.length_a   1.000
_cell.length_b   1.000
_cell.length_c   1.000
_cell.angle_alpha   90.00
_cell.angle_beta   90.00
_cell.angle_gamma   90.00
#
_symmetry.space_group_name_H-M   'P 1'
#
loop_
_entity.id
_entity.type
_entity.pdbx_description
1 polymer ?
#
loop_
_entity_poly.entity_id
_entity_poly.type
_entity_poly.pdbx_seq_one_letter_code
_entity_poly.pdbx_strand_id
1 'polypeptide(L)'
;MTKVIVEKFTCHVCGTEYEGPHLLSWNSMMGKPDMKPLACPKCGAPAEIMHPKFKTGIELDILLTVADDTSKATALLSENSHNDGEVDELVKSMLKVDLGIWRHSGDEILKYAETHNDEKTVSKIKIQNEKIDKLKELSGSGALATLMNEMAIKAKGGLKEKV
;
A
#
# COMPACT_ATOMS: atom_id res chain seq x y z
N MET A 1 25.96 -14.56 5.30
CA MET A 1 25.16 -15.76 5.62
C MET A 1 23.74 -15.30 5.86
N THR A 2 22.78 -15.86 5.13
CA THR A 2 21.35 -15.60 5.36
C THR A 2 20.89 -16.50 6.49
N LYS A 3 20.38 -15.91 7.58
CA LYS A 3 19.83 -16.66 8.71
C LYS A 3 18.31 -16.56 8.66
N VAL A 4 17.64 -17.70 8.56
CA VAL A 4 16.20 -17.79 8.81
C VAL A 4 16.03 -17.94 10.32
N ILE A 5 15.33 -16.99 10.93
CA ILE A 5 14.91 -17.06 12.33
C ILE A 5 13.39 -17.21 12.36
N VAL A 6 12.87 -17.99 13.30
CA VAL A 6 11.43 -18.06 13.56
C VAL A 6 11.11 -16.95 14.54
N GLU A 7 10.24 -16.03 14.14
CA GLU A 7 9.86 -14.86 14.94
C GLU A 7 8.36 -14.92 15.24
N LYS A 8 7.98 -14.42 16.41
CA LYS A 8 6.58 -14.34 16.82
C LYS A 8 5.97 -13.07 16.24
N PHE A 9 4.89 -13.25 15.50
CA PHE A 9 4.07 -12.16 14.98
C PHE A 9 2.75 -12.14 15.73
N THR A 10 2.26 -10.95 16.05
CA THR A 10 0.90 -10.77 16.54
C THR A 10 0.09 -10.17 15.40
N CYS A 11 -0.98 -10.86 14.99
CA CYS A 11 -1.90 -10.33 14.00
C CYS A 11 -2.54 -9.06 14.53
N HIS A 12 -2.35 -7.93 13.84
CA HIS A 12 -2.94 -6.65 14.20
C HIS A 12 -4.48 -6.64 14.10
N VAL A 13 -5.08 -7.58 13.37
CA VAL A 13 -6.53 -7.69 13.20
C VAL A 13 -7.18 -8.58 14.26
N CYS A 14 -6.68 -9.81 14.45
CA CYS A 14 -7.34 -10.79 15.31
C CYS A 14 -6.56 -11.13 16.60
N GLY A 15 -5.46 -10.42 16.87
CA GLY A 15 -4.60 -10.61 18.04
C GLY A 15 -3.93 -11.97 18.11
N THR A 16 -4.05 -12.80 17.06
CA THR A 16 -3.51 -14.15 17.05
C THR A 16 -2.01 -14.07 16.95
N GLU A 17 -1.34 -14.65 17.95
CA GLU A 17 0.09 -14.88 17.89
C GLU A 17 0.35 -16.07 16.95
N TYR A 18 1.22 -15.87 15.98
CA TYR A 18 1.66 -16.94 15.09
C TYR A 18 3.16 -16.83 14.84
N GLU A 19 3.80 -17.99 14.71
CA GLU A 19 5.23 -18.06 14.43
C GLU A 19 5.44 -18.12 12.91
N GLY A 20 6.30 -17.24 12.40
CA GLY A 20 6.61 -17.14 10.98
C GLY A 20 8.11 -17.09 10.72
N PRO A 21 8.61 -17.66 9.61
CA PRO A 21 10.01 -17.49 9.23
C PRO A 21 10.29 -16.02 8.83
N HIS A 22 11.32 -15.43 9.44
CA HIS A 22 11.85 -14.11 9.16
C HIS A 22 13.30 -14.21 8.64
N LEU A 23 13.59 -13.53 7.52
CA LEU A 23 14.91 -13.49 6.90
C LEU A 23 15.70 -12.29 7.42
N LEU A 24 16.85 -12.54 8.06
CA LEU A 24 17.87 -11.52 8.25
C LEU A 24 18.89 -11.66 7.11
N SER A 25 18.78 -10.83 6.06
CA SER A 25 19.89 -10.70 5.10
C SER A 25 19.96 -9.33 4.44
N TRP A 26 21.14 -8.71 4.54
CA TRP A 26 21.59 -7.59 3.72
C TRP A 26 22.50 -8.16 2.62
N ASN A 27 22.01 -8.29 1.38
CA ASN A 27 22.78 -8.12 0.13
C ASN A 27 21.93 -8.29 -1.14
N SER A 28 22.34 -7.56 -2.19
CA SER A 28 21.58 -7.14 -3.37
C SER A 28 21.71 -8.02 -4.63
N MET A 29 22.22 -9.27 -4.55
CA MET A 29 22.64 -10.02 -5.76
C MET A 29 22.04 -11.42 -6.02
N MET A 30 21.02 -11.91 -5.30
CA MET A 30 20.44 -13.24 -5.61
C MET A 30 18.91 -13.27 -5.68
N GLY A 31 18.40 -13.90 -6.75
CA GLY A 31 16.99 -14.29 -6.91
C GLY A 31 16.50 -15.25 -5.82
N LYS A 32 15.17 -15.29 -5.64
CA LYS A 32 14.39 -15.79 -4.49
C LYS A 32 14.42 -17.33 -4.29
N PRO A 33 14.14 -17.82 -3.05
CA PRO A 33 12.75 -18.17 -2.74
C PRO A 33 12.14 -17.31 -1.61
N ASP A 34 10.90 -16.87 -1.83
CA ASP A 34 10.04 -16.27 -0.80
C ASP A 34 9.68 -17.31 0.26
N MET A 35 9.59 -16.89 1.53
CA MET A 35 8.51 -17.35 2.42
C MET A 35 8.48 -16.49 3.71
N LYS A 36 7.51 -15.59 3.75
CA LYS A 36 6.89 -15.00 4.95
C LYS A 36 5.40 -15.38 4.91
N PRO A 37 4.72 -15.58 6.05
CA PRO A 37 3.27 -15.66 6.06
C PRO A 37 2.73 -14.31 5.57
N LEU A 38 2.31 -14.27 4.31
CA LEU A 38 1.75 -13.07 3.68
C LEU A 38 0.44 -12.64 4.34
N ALA A 39 -0.18 -13.56 5.08
CA ALA A 39 -1.43 -13.37 5.78
C ALA A 39 -1.40 -14.10 7.13
N CYS A 40 -2.19 -13.58 8.07
CA CYS A 40 -2.53 -14.28 9.30
C CYS A 40 -3.18 -15.63 8.95
N PRO A 41 -2.70 -16.76 9.50
CA PRO A 41 -3.27 -18.08 9.20
C PRO A 41 -4.70 -18.24 9.70
N LYS A 42 -5.15 -17.39 10.64
CA LYS A 42 -6.48 -17.46 11.24
C LYS A 42 -7.52 -16.62 10.50
N CYS A 43 -7.20 -15.37 10.17
CA CYS A 43 -8.17 -14.44 9.57
C CYS A 43 -7.83 -14.02 8.14
N GLY A 44 -6.68 -14.44 7.59
CA GLY A 44 -6.26 -14.05 6.25
C GLY A 44 -5.81 -12.59 6.13
N ALA A 45 -5.80 -11.81 7.21
CA ALA A 45 -5.35 -10.42 7.20
C ALA A 45 -3.89 -10.35 6.73
N PRO A 46 -3.55 -9.50 5.75
CA PRO A 46 -2.18 -9.39 5.29
C PRO A 46 -1.27 -9.05 6.47
N ALA A 47 -0.07 -9.62 6.51
CA ALA A 47 0.91 -9.19 7.51
C ALA A 47 1.10 -7.68 7.36
N GLU A 48 1.21 -6.95 8.47
CA GLU A 48 1.57 -5.52 8.43
C GLU A 48 3.04 -5.42 8.03
N ILE A 49 3.32 -5.64 6.74
CA ILE A 49 4.69 -5.68 6.28
C ILE A 49 5.12 -4.23 6.03
N MET A 50 5.80 -3.64 7.00
CA MET A 50 6.93 -2.77 6.69
C MET A 50 7.99 -3.64 5.98
N HIS A 51 7.74 -4.02 4.72
CA HIS A 51 8.73 -4.74 3.91
C HIS A 51 9.52 -3.72 3.10
N PRO A 52 10.86 -3.76 3.13
CA PRO A 52 11.70 -2.84 2.36
C PRO A 52 11.66 -3.09 0.83
N LYS A 53 10.77 -3.98 0.33
CA LYS A 53 10.57 -4.27 -1.10
C LYS A 53 9.17 -3.97 -1.63
N PHE A 54 8.25 -3.53 -0.77
CA PHE A 54 6.93 -3.05 -1.15
C PHE A 54 6.82 -1.61 -0.67
N LYS A 55 6.78 -0.63 -1.59
CA LYS A 55 6.56 0.79 -1.25
C LYS A 55 5.07 1.05 -0.91
N THR A 56 4.36 0.04 -0.36
CA THR A 56 2.88 -0.01 -0.30
C THR A 56 2.25 1.10 0.53
N GLY A 57 3.00 1.69 1.46
CA GLY A 57 2.58 2.91 2.14
C GLY A 57 2.51 4.11 1.19
N ILE A 58 3.56 4.34 0.40
CA ILE A 58 3.62 5.47 -0.54
C ILE A 58 2.62 5.27 -1.69
N GLU A 59 2.50 4.06 -2.22
CA GLU A 59 1.57 3.77 -3.32
C GLU A 59 0.11 3.94 -2.88
N LEU A 60 -0.22 3.49 -1.67
CA LEU A 60 -1.54 3.72 -1.10
C LEU A 60 -1.75 5.20 -0.77
N ASP A 61 -0.76 5.89 -0.21
CA ASP A 61 -0.86 7.32 0.09
C ASP A 61 -1.07 8.14 -1.18
N ILE A 62 -0.35 7.84 -2.25
CA ILE A 62 -0.56 8.47 -3.57
C ILE A 62 -1.96 8.13 -4.09
N LEU A 63 -2.39 6.86 -4.06
CA LEU A 63 -3.74 6.45 -4.46
C LEU A 63 -4.84 7.17 -3.69
N LEU A 64 -4.77 7.20 -2.36
CA LEU A 64 -5.71 7.91 -1.51
C LEU A 64 -5.67 9.42 -1.78
N THR A 65 -4.50 9.97 -2.12
CA THR A 65 -4.38 11.37 -2.53
C THR A 65 -5.02 11.62 -3.89
N VAL A 66 -4.98 10.66 -4.84
CA VAL A 66 -5.71 10.77 -6.12
C VAL A 66 -7.20 10.94 -5.90
N ALA A 67 -7.77 10.32 -4.86
CA ALA A 67 -9.17 10.49 -4.52
C ALA A 67 -9.53 11.94 -4.14
N ASP A 68 -8.58 12.74 -3.66
CA ASP A 68 -8.81 14.12 -3.21
C ASP A 68 -8.27 15.17 -4.19
N ASP A 69 -7.00 15.02 -4.58
CA ASP A 69 -6.20 16.02 -5.28
C ASP A 69 -5.15 15.33 -6.16
N THR A 70 -5.45 15.24 -7.46
CA THR A 70 -4.55 14.68 -8.46
C THR A 70 -3.29 15.50 -8.68
N SER A 71 -3.29 16.81 -8.40
CA SER A 71 -2.08 17.65 -8.52
C SER A 71 -1.10 17.32 -7.41
N LYS A 72 -1.60 17.21 -6.17
CA LYS A 72 -0.79 16.77 -5.02
C LYS A 72 -0.30 15.33 -5.20
N ALA A 73 -1.14 14.43 -5.69
CA ALA A 73 -0.73 13.06 -5.98
C ALA A 73 0.38 13.00 -7.06
N THR A 74 0.32 13.87 -8.06
CA THR A 74 1.37 14.00 -9.10
C THR A 74 2.69 14.48 -8.49
N ALA A 75 2.65 15.45 -7.59
CA ALA A 75 3.84 15.93 -6.89
C ALA A 75 4.48 14.79 -6.06
N LEU A 76 3.68 14.06 -5.29
CA LEU A 76 4.15 12.90 -4.50
C LEU A 76 4.76 11.82 -5.40
N LEU A 77 4.15 11.54 -6.56
CA LEU A 77 4.70 10.59 -7.53
C LEU A 77 6.08 11.04 -8.06
N SER A 78 6.25 12.33 -8.35
CA SER A 78 7.54 12.91 -8.78
C SER A 78 8.57 12.94 -7.65
N GLU A 79 8.16 13.23 -6.41
CA GLU A 79 9.06 13.25 -5.24
C GLU A 79 9.59 11.85 -4.89
N ASN A 80 8.79 10.81 -5.15
CA ASN A 80 9.12 9.43 -4.82
C ASN A 80 9.73 8.63 -5.99
N SER A 81 10.07 9.32 -7.09
CA SER A 81 10.68 8.74 -8.29
C SER A 81 11.93 9.53 -8.69
N HIS A 82 12.98 8.84 -9.14
CA HIS A 82 14.21 9.46 -9.63
C HIS A 82 14.32 9.49 -11.16
N ASN A 83 13.53 8.67 -11.85
CA ASN A 83 13.55 8.56 -13.31
C ASN A 83 12.18 8.11 -13.84
N ASP A 84 12.02 8.19 -15.17
CA ASP A 84 10.76 7.84 -15.85
C ASP A 84 10.32 6.39 -15.61
N GLY A 85 11.28 5.46 -15.48
CA GLY A 85 10.99 4.04 -15.23
C GLY A 85 10.38 3.81 -13.84
N GLU A 86 10.88 4.50 -12.82
CA GLU A 86 10.31 4.43 -11.46
C GLU A 86 8.88 4.98 -11.40
N VAL A 87 8.60 6.04 -12.16
CA VAL A 87 7.23 6.58 -12.29
C VAL A 87 6.30 5.52 -12.88
N ASP A 88 6.73 4.85 -13.96
CA ASP A 88 5.94 3.81 -14.62
C ASP A 88 5.71 2.58 -13.74
N GLU A 89 6.73 2.16 -12.99
CA GLU A 89 6.62 1.05 -12.05
C GLU A 89 5.64 1.35 -10.91
N LEU A 90 5.70 2.55 -10.32
CA LEU A 90 4.77 2.98 -9.28
C LEU A 90 3.33 3.04 -9.79
N VAL A 91 3.10 3.62 -10.97
CA VAL A 91 1.77 3.68 -11.58
C VAL A 91 1.22 2.29 -11.86
N LYS A 92 2.04 1.40 -12.42
CA LYS A 92 1.68 0.00 -12.67
C LYS A 92 1.39 -0.78 -11.38
N SER A 93 2.13 -0.49 -10.30
CA SER A 93 1.92 -1.05 -8.97
C SER A 93 0.57 -0.61 -8.41
N MET A 94 0.29 0.70 -8.42
CA MET A 94 -0.97 1.29 -7.94
C MET A 94 -2.19 0.75 -8.68
N LEU A 95 -2.12 0.59 -10.01
CA LEU A 95 -3.24 0.04 -10.80
C LEU A 95 -3.53 -1.44 -10.54
N LYS A 96 -2.62 -2.16 -9.89
CA LYS A 96 -2.81 -3.57 -9.49
C LYS A 96 -3.31 -3.72 -8.06
N VAL A 97 -3.46 -2.63 -7.32
CA VAL A 97 -3.94 -2.66 -5.94
C VAL A 97 -5.38 -3.16 -5.92
N ASP A 98 -5.63 -4.20 -5.11
CA ASP A 98 -6.97 -4.70 -4.87
C ASP A 98 -7.68 -3.80 -3.83
N LEU A 99 -8.40 -2.80 -4.33
CA LEU A 99 -9.19 -1.88 -3.51
C LEU A 99 -10.29 -2.60 -2.70
N GLY A 100 -10.71 -3.80 -3.12
CA GLY A 100 -11.63 -4.65 -2.37
C GLY A 100 -11.04 -5.12 -1.04
N ILE A 101 -9.82 -5.63 -1.09
CA ILE A 101 -9.07 -6.07 0.09
C ILE A 101 -8.83 -4.89 1.05
N TRP A 102 -8.42 -3.73 0.52
CA TRP A 102 -8.19 -2.54 1.36
C TRP A 102 -9.46 -2.02 2.03
N ARG A 103 -10.59 -2.05 1.31
CA ARG A 103 -11.89 -1.64 1.86
C ARG A 103 -12.33 -2.57 2.98
N HIS A 104 -12.18 -3.88 2.79
CA HIS A 104 -12.50 -4.89 3.81
C HIS A 104 -11.61 -4.76 5.04
N SER A 105 -10.31 -4.52 4.85
CA SER A 105 -9.38 -4.25 5.97
C SER A 105 -9.83 -3.02 6.78
N GLY A 106 -10.23 -1.94 6.09
CA GLY A 106 -10.80 -0.77 6.74
C GLY A 106 -12.08 -1.05 7.54
N ASP A 107 -12.97 -1.92 7.05
CA ASP A 107 -14.17 -2.33 7.81
C ASP A 107 -13.82 -3.07 9.11
N GLU A 108 -12.86 -3.99 9.06
CA GLU A 108 -12.44 -4.74 10.25
C GLU A 108 -11.77 -3.83 11.28
N ILE A 109 -10.93 -2.88 10.84
CA ILE A 109 -10.32 -1.88 11.72
C ILE A 109 -11.40 -0.97 12.32
N LEU A 110 -12.38 -0.55 11.51
CA LEU A 110 -13.47 0.30 11.98
C LEU A 110 -14.28 -0.41 13.08
N LYS A 111 -14.67 -1.66 12.84
CA LYS A 111 -15.38 -2.51 13.80
C LYS A 111 -14.59 -2.67 15.10
N TYR A 112 -13.29 -2.94 15.00
CA TYR A 112 -12.42 -3.02 16.17
C TYR A 112 -12.38 -1.70 16.95
N ALA A 113 -12.13 -0.58 16.26
CA ALA A 113 -12.02 0.73 16.88
C ALA A 113 -13.32 1.18 17.56
N GLU A 114 -14.48 0.89 16.95
CA GLU A 114 -15.81 1.15 17.53
C GLU A 114 -16.03 0.36 18.82
N THR A 115 -15.66 -0.93 18.86
CA THR A 115 -15.79 -1.75 20.08
C THR A 115 -14.88 -1.31 21.23
N HIS A 116 -13.82 -0.55 20.92
CA HIS A 116 -12.85 -0.05 21.91
C HIS A 116 -12.98 1.46 22.18
N ASN A 117 -14.01 2.12 21.64
CA ASN A 117 -14.23 3.57 21.75
C ASN A 117 -13.03 4.42 21.29
N ASP A 118 -12.28 3.97 20.27
CA ASP A 118 -11.17 4.74 19.68
C ASP A 118 -11.70 5.68 18.58
N GLU A 119 -12.28 6.80 18.99
CA GLU A 119 -12.92 7.79 18.10
C GLU A 119 -11.96 8.35 17.04
N LYS A 120 -10.66 8.43 17.36
CA LYS A 120 -9.63 8.94 16.45
C LYS A 120 -9.41 7.97 15.30
N THR A 121 -9.26 6.68 15.60
CA THR A 121 -9.11 5.64 14.59
C THR A 121 -10.39 5.50 13.77
N VAL A 122 -11.56 5.52 14.41
CA VAL A 122 -12.87 5.49 13.71
C VAL A 122 -12.95 6.61 12.66
N SER A 123 -12.67 7.85 13.06
CA SER A 123 -12.77 9.01 12.16
C SER A 123 -11.79 8.89 10.99
N LYS A 124 -10.54 8.49 11.27
CA LYS A 124 -9.51 8.32 10.24
C LYS A 124 -9.89 7.25 9.22
N ILE A 125 -10.38 6.11 9.68
CA ILE A 125 -10.68 4.95 8.82
C ILE A 125 -11.95 5.17 8.00
N LYS A 126 -12.96 5.89 8.52
CA LYS A 126 -14.12 6.31 7.72
C LYS A 126 -13.69 7.15 6.51
N ILE A 127 -12.86 8.16 6.73
CA ILE A 127 -12.32 9.00 5.64
C ILE A 127 -11.52 8.16 4.63
N GLN A 128 -10.70 7.22 5.11
CA GLN A 128 -9.94 6.34 4.23
C GLN A 128 -10.85 5.46 3.38
N ASN A 129 -11.90 4.88 3.97
CA ASN A 129 -12.85 4.02 3.28
C ASN A 129 -13.64 4.78 2.21
N GLU A 130 -14.08 6.01 2.49
CA GLU A 130 -14.74 6.88 1.50
C GLU A 130 -13.83 7.12 0.27
N LYS A 131 -12.53 7.34 0.50
CA LYS A 131 -11.56 7.49 -0.59
C LYS A 131 -11.38 6.20 -1.38
N ILE A 132 -11.31 5.05 -0.71
CA ILE A 132 -11.21 3.74 -1.37
C ILE A 132 -12.45 3.48 -2.23
N ASP A 133 -13.64 3.83 -1.75
CA ASP A 133 -14.88 3.67 -2.50
C ASP A 133 -14.90 4.56 -3.75
N LYS A 134 -14.47 5.83 -3.62
CA LYS A 134 -14.27 6.71 -4.78
C LYS A 134 -13.26 6.15 -5.79
N LEU A 135 -12.15 5.58 -5.33
CA LEU A 135 -11.17 4.94 -6.20
C LEU A 135 -11.73 3.71 -6.89
N LYS A 136 -12.60 2.92 -6.24
CA LYS A 136 -13.29 1.80 -6.87
C LYS A 136 -14.21 2.25 -7.99
N GLU A 137 -14.97 3.33 -7.80
CA GLU A 137 -15.82 3.90 -8.83
C GLU A 137 -15.01 4.38 -10.04
N LEU A 138 -13.90 5.08 -9.78
CA LEU A 138 -12.96 5.51 -10.83
C LEU A 138 -12.32 4.31 -11.55
N SER A 139 -12.01 3.24 -10.82
CA SER A 139 -11.46 2.01 -11.41
C SER A 139 -12.50 1.30 -12.28
N GLY A 140 -13.75 1.19 -11.81
CA GLY A 140 -14.83 0.53 -12.54
C GLY A 140 -15.24 1.25 -13.81
N SER A 141 -15.08 2.57 -13.86
CA SER A 141 -15.31 3.39 -15.06
C SER A 141 -14.10 3.49 -15.99
N GLY A 142 -12.93 2.95 -15.60
CA GLY A 142 -11.65 3.10 -16.31
C GLY A 142 -10.99 4.48 -16.15
N ALA A 143 -11.67 5.45 -15.52
CA ALA A 143 -11.16 6.79 -15.29
C ALA A 143 -9.88 6.81 -14.45
N LEU A 144 -9.73 5.88 -13.50
CA LEU A 144 -8.53 5.77 -12.66
C LEU A 144 -7.27 5.52 -13.51
N ALA A 145 -7.35 4.65 -14.52
CA ALA A 145 -6.21 4.37 -15.40
C ALA A 145 -5.82 5.60 -16.23
N THR A 146 -6.80 6.34 -16.74
CA THR A 146 -6.57 7.61 -17.46
C THR A 146 -5.89 8.64 -16.56
N LEU A 147 -6.41 8.86 -15.35
CA LEU A 147 -5.83 9.79 -14.39
C LEU A 147 -4.38 9.41 -14.04
N MET A 148 -4.13 8.13 -13.77
CA MET A 148 -2.79 7.65 -13.43
C MET A 148 -1.79 7.86 -14.58
N ASN A 149 -2.22 7.67 -15.84
CA ASN A 149 -1.39 7.94 -17.00
C ASN A 149 -1.09 9.44 -17.18
N GLU A 150 -2.09 10.31 -16.99
CA GLU A 150 -1.89 11.76 -17.03
C GLU A 150 -0.94 12.24 -15.94
N MET A 151 -1.09 11.69 -14.72
CA MET A 151 -0.19 11.94 -13.61
C MET A 151 1.24 11.47 -13.94
N ALA A 152 1.40 10.30 -14.54
CA ALA A 152 2.70 9.77 -14.95
C ALA A 152 3.41 10.73 -15.91
N ILE A 153 2.70 11.21 -16.94
CA ILE A 153 3.25 12.16 -17.93
C ILE A 153 3.72 13.44 -17.24
N LYS A 154 2.89 14.02 -16.37
CA LYS A 154 3.22 15.25 -15.64
C LYS A 154 4.38 15.05 -14.67
N ALA A 155 4.39 13.95 -13.92
CA ALA A 155 5.44 13.62 -12.97
C ALA A 155 6.81 13.49 -13.67
N LYS A 156 6.86 12.81 -14.82
CA LYS A 156 8.07 12.69 -15.66
C LYS A 156 8.53 14.05 -16.20
N GLY A 157 7.60 14.91 -16.60
CA GLY A 157 7.91 16.30 -16.98
C GLY A 157 8.63 17.04 -15.86
N GLY A 158 8.10 16.96 -14.62
CA GLY A 158 8.69 17.60 -13.45
C GLY A 158 10.01 16.99 -12.97
N LEU A 159 10.35 15.76 -13.36
CA LEU A 159 11.68 15.18 -13.10
C LEU A 159 12.78 15.84 -13.95
N LYS A 160 12.46 16.21 -15.19
CA LYS A 160 13.41 16.84 -16.13
C LYS A 160 13.75 18.28 -15.76
N GLU A 161 12.87 18.95 -15.01
CA GLU A 161 13.10 20.31 -14.50
C GLU A 161 13.99 20.35 -13.26
N LYS A 162 14.29 19.19 -12.65
CA LYS A 162 15.14 19.05 -11.46
C LYS A 162 16.61 18.77 -11.77
N VAL A 163 16.96 18.55 -13.04
CA VAL A 163 18.32 18.25 -13.54
C VAL A 163 18.88 19.48 -14.24
#